data_AF-A0AAD9TZF4-F1
#
_entry.id   AF-A0AAD9TZF4-F1
#
_cell.length_a   1.000
_cell.length_b   1.000
_cell.length_c   1.000
_cell.angle_alpha   90.00
_cell.angle_beta   90.00
_cell.angle_gamma   90.00
#
_symmetry.space_group_name_H-M   'P 1'
#
loop_
_entity.id
_entity.type
_entity.pdbx_description
1 polymer ?
#
loop_
_entity_poly.entity_id
_entity_poly.type
_entity_poly.pdbx_seq_one_letter_code
_entity_poly.pdbx_strand_id
1 'polypeptide(L)'
;MHSRRWIEFSDQKNSFTSYERLFVEMDHGCKYHGGTNFGRTSGGPYLTTSYDYDAPFDEYGNLNQPKWGHLKELHKVLIKMEKTLTHGNISNVDFGNSVTATIYATEEGSGCFFGNANTTTDATITFQESEYAVPAWSVSILPDCKNEEYNTAKVNAQTSLMVKKSNEAEDEPASLKWVWRPEIIDGPVLEGKGQFAASKLIDQKQINDESDYLWYMTSVNLNDDDPIWSDNMTLRVNGSGHVLHAYVNGEYLDSEWATYGIFNYKF
;
A
#
# COMPACT_ATOMS: atom_id res chain seq x y z
N MET A 1 0.19 -0.96 -9.88
CA MET A 1 -1.13 -1.22 -10.51
C MET A 1 -2.19 -0.64 -9.59
N HIS A 2 -2.61 0.61 -9.81
CA HIS A 2 -3.55 1.30 -8.93
C HIS A 2 -4.97 0.75 -9.15
N SER A 3 -5.39 -0.17 -8.29
CA SER A 3 -6.80 -0.55 -8.15
C SER A 3 -7.53 0.63 -7.48
N ARG A 4 -8.03 1.56 -8.29
CA ARG A 4 -9.02 2.56 -7.84
C ARG A 4 -10.34 1.82 -7.63
N ARG A 5 -10.57 1.34 -6.43
CA ARG A 5 -11.84 0.72 -6.05
C ARG A 5 -12.85 1.80 -5.67
N TRP A 6 -14.06 1.60 -6.15
CA TRP A 6 -15.22 2.45 -5.97
C TRP A 6 -15.70 2.47 -4.53
N ILE A 7 -16.43 3.52 -4.17
CA ILE A 7 -17.50 3.41 -3.18
C ILE A 7 -18.73 2.96 -3.95
N GLU A 8 -19.03 1.66 -3.91
CA GLU A 8 -20.20 1.09 -4.56
C GLU A 8 -21.40 1.22 -3.61
N PHE A 9 -22.31 2.15 -3.89
CA PHE A 9 -23.65 2.17 -3.29
C PHE A 9 -24.57 1.30 -4.15
N SER A 10 -24.37 -0.02 -4.09
CA SER A 10 -25.25 -0.97 -4.79
C SER A 10 -26.39 -1.43 -3.88
N ASP A 11 -27.59 -1.20 -4.36
CA ASP A 11 -28.88 -1.64 -3.83
C ASP A 11 -28.92 -3.18 -3.69
N GLN A 12 -28.71 -3.70 -2.48
CA GLN A 12 -29.09 -5.07 -2.14
C GLN A 12 -30.17 -5.08 -1.06
N LYS A 13 -31.36 -5.47 -1.51
CA LYS A 13 -32.53 -5.78 -0.71
C LYS A 13 -32.18 -6.72 0.46
N ASN A 14 -32.68 -6.31 1.63
CA ASN A 14 -32.91 -7.05 2.87
C ASN A 14 -31.89 -6.88 4.02
N SER A 15 -32.50 -6.44 5.13
CA SER A 15 -32.14 -6.59 6.55
C SER A 15 -31.00 -5.72 7.09
N PHE A 16 -31.41 -4.63 7.74
CA PHE A 16 -30.97 -4.20 9.09
C PHE A 16 -29.60 -4.78 9.51
N THR A 17 -28.51 -4.08 9.18
CA THR A 17 -27.15 -4.14 9.79
C THR A 17 -26.05 -3.45 8.95
N SER A 18 -26.37 -2.72 7.86
CA SER A 18 -25.33 -2.16 6.98
C SER A 18 -24.81 -0.75 7.32
N TYR A 19 -25.50 0.02 8.16
CA TYR A 19 -25.12 1.44 8.34
C TYR A 19 -24.06 1.72 9.41
N GLU A 20 -23.89 0.83 10.41
CA GLU A 20 -22.71 0.85 11.29
C GLU A 20 -21.42 0.36 10.57
N ARG A 21 -21.52 -0.19 9.36
CA ARG A 21 -20.36 -0.69 8.59
C ARG A 21 -19.69 0.34 7.68
N LEU A 22 -20.28 1.51 7.46
CA LEU A 22 -19.59 2.59 6.73
C LEU A 22 -18.49 3.26 7.56
N PHE A 23 -18.50 3.10 8.89
CA PHE A 23 -17.50 3.69 9.79
C PHE A 23 -16.32 2.77 10.13
N VAL A 24 -16.26 1.57 9.56
CA VAL A 24 -15.12 0.63 9.72
C VAL A 24 -14.62 0.08 8.38
N GLU A 25 -15.43 0.10 7.32
CA GLU A 25 -14.95 -0.19 5.96
C GLU A 25 -14.55 1.10 5.22
N MET A 26 -13.48 1.75 5.69
CA MET A 26 -12.42 2.01 4.71
C MET A 26 -12.01 0.61 4.25
N ASP A 27 -12.54 0.21 3.08
CA ASP A 27 -12.35 -1.07 2.39
C ASP A 27 -11.14 -1.81 2.97
N HIS A 28 -11.29 -3.03 3.51
CA HIS A 28 -10.31 -3.78 4.33
C HIS A 28 -8.84 -3.86 3.78
N GLY A 29 -8.53 -3.23 2.63
CA GLY A 29 -7.20 -2.93 2.10
C GLY A 29 -6.69 -1.47 2.21
N CYS A 30 -7.43 -0.49 2.75
CA CYS A 30 -6.98 0.90 2.89
C CYS A 30 -6.56 1.23 4.33
N LYS A 31 -5.36 1.79 4.50
CA LYS A 31 -4.79 2.13 5.80
C LYS A 31 -5.13 3.58 6.16
N TYR A 32 -5.62 3.80 7.38
CA TYR A 32 -5.76 5.15 7.93
C TYR A 32 -4.41 5.73 8.41
N HIS A 33 -3.56 4.83 8.94
CA HIS A 33 -2.14 5.01 9.14
C HIS A 33 -1.47 3.69 8.75
N GLY A 34 -0.47 3.79 7.87
CA GLY A 34 0.27 2.64 7.39
C GLY A 34 1.44 2.28 8.31
N GLY A 35 2.35 3.24 8.53
CA GLY A 35 3.52 3.09 9.39
C GLY A 35 4.70 2.41 8.69
N THR A 36 5.44 1.58 9.44
CA THR A 36 6.71 0.99 9.00
C THR A 36 6.77 -0.50 9.33
N ASN A 37 7.26 -1.31 8.40
CA ASN A 37 7.62 -2.70 8.61
C ASN A 37 8.98 -2.77 9.32
N PHE A 38 8.98 -2.72 10.66
CA PHE A 38 10.20 -2.80 11.47
C PHE A 38 10.80 -4.20 11.55
N GLY A 39 12.12 -4.25 11.68
CA GLY A 39 12.85 -5.52 11.76
C GLY A 39 12.79 -6.29 10.44
N ARG A 40 12.78 -7.61 10.52
CA ARG A 40 12.80 -8.51 9.35
C ARG A 40 11.58 -9.43 9.22
N THR A 41 10.84 -9.60 10.32
CA THR A 41 9.67 -10.49 10.37
C THR A 41 8.36 -9.78 10.07
N SER A 42 8.41 -8.48 9.78
CA SER A 42 7.27 -7.69 9.32
C SER A 42 7.44 -7.33 7.85
N GLY A 43 6.32 -7.10 7.17
CA GLY A 43 6.29 -6.97 5.71
C GLY A 43 6.15 -8.31 5.01
N GLY A 44 6.04 -8.25 3.69
CA GLY A 44 5.86 -9.40 2.80
C GLY A 44 6.92 -9.41 1.71
N PRO A 45 6.92 -10.42 0.82
CA PRO A 45 7.94 -10.55 -0.22
C PRO A 45 8.09 -9.28 -1.06
N TYR A 46 9.31 -8.74 -1.07
CA TYR A 46 9.70 -7.51 -1.77
C TYR A 46 8.89 -6.25 -1.39
N LEU A 47 8.20 -6.26 -0.25
CA LEU A 47 7.61 -5.04 0.29
C LEU A 47 8.71 -4.19 0.90
N THR A 48 8.62 -2.88 0.68
CA THR A 48 9.53 -1.92 1.29
C THR A 48 9.34 -1.86 2.81
N THR A 49 10.37 -1.39 3.50
CA THR A 49 10.28 -1.05 4.94
C THR A 49 9.20 -0.01 5.20
N SER A 50 9.07 1.00 4.32
CA SER A 50 7.97 1.95 4.39
C SER A 50 6.64 1.26 4.07
N TYR A 51 5.65 1.49 4.92
CA TYR A 51 4.28 1.03 4.73
C TYR A 51 3.31 2.22 4.72
N ASP A 52 3.76 3.41 4.29
CA ASP A 52 3.02 4.69 4.29
C ASP A 52 1.62 4.60 3.68
N TYR A 53 1.47 3.86 2.56
CA TYR A 53 0.22 3.63 1.85
C TYR A 53 -0.46 4.88 1.27
N ASP A 54 0.21 6.04 1.24
CA ASP A 54 -0.41 7.34 0.99
C ASP A 54 -1.64 7.49 1.90
N ALA A 55 -1.52 7.05 3.15
CA ALA A 55 -2.59 7.09 4.13
C ALA A 55 -2.88 8.53 4.59
N PRO A 56 -4.06 8.82 5.18
CA PRO A 56 -4.35 10.12 5.79
C PRO A 56 -3.33 10.54 6.86
N PHE A 57 -2.74 9.58 7.58
CA PHE A 57 -1.54 9.78 8.36
C PHE A 57 -0.35 9.16 7.65
N ASP A 58 0.70 9.94 7.40
CA ASP A 58 1.93 9.44 6.77
C ASP A 58 2.64 8.39 7.65
N GLU A 59 3.70 7.77 7.11
CA GLU A 59 4.52 6.78 7.83
C GLU A 59 4.99 7.26 9.21
N TYR A 60 5.23 8.57 9.36
CA TYR A 60 5.75 9.19 10.59
C TYR A 60 4.63 9.69 11.52
N GLY A 61 3.36 9.53 11.15
CA GLY A 61 2.20 9.96 11.92
C GLY A 61 1.83 11.44 11.73
N ASN A 62 2.39 12.13 10.73
CA ASN A 62 1.94 13.48 10.38
C ASN A 62 0.64 13.45 9.57
N LEU A 63 -0.08 14.57 9.56
CA LEU A 63 -1.26 14.73 8.72
C LEU A 63 -0.87 14.87 7.25
N ASN A 64 -1.26 13.89 6.43
CA ASN A 64 -1.13 13.94 4.98
C ASN A 64 -2.26 14.81 4.41
N GLN A 65 -1.94 16.07 4.10
CA GLN A 65 -2.91 17.02 3.55
C GLN A 65 -2.76 17.14 2.04
N PRO A 66 -3.87 17.31 1.30
CA PRO A 66 -5.21 17.66 1.80
C PRO A 66 -6.08 16.44 2.19
N LYS A 67 -5.59 15.22 1.98
CA LYS A 67 -6.38 13.98 2.11
C LYS A 67 -7.06 13.86 3.47
N TRP A 68 -6.29 13.97 4.55
CA TRP A 68 -6.84 13.88 5.90
C TRP A 68 -7.88 14.96 6.18
N GLY A 69 -7.61 16.21 5.81
CA GLY A 69 -8.53 17.33 6.03
C GLY A 69 -9.82 17.17 5.24
N HIS A 70 -9.72 16.74 3.98
CA HIS A 70 -10.86 16.50 3.11
C HIS A 70 -11.76 15.37 3.64
N LEU A 71 -11.16 14.24 4.05
CA LEU A 71 -11.90 13.13 4.67
C LEU A 71 -12.52 13.50 6.02
N LYS A 72 -11.83 14.34 6.82
CA LYS A 72 -12.38 14.86 8.08
C LYS A 72 -13.64 15.69 7.85
N GLU A 73 -13.66 16.58 6.86
CA GLU A 73 -14.86 17.37 6.56
C GLU A 73 -15.99 16.51 5.98
N LEU A 74 -15.67 15.51 5.14
CA LEU A 74 -16.65 14.50 4.73
C LEU A 74 -17.31 13.82 5.94
N HIS A 75 -16.50 13.30 6.87
CA HIS A 75 -17.02 12.60 8.05
C HIS A 75 -17.89 13.50 8.92
N LYS A 76 -17.53 14.78 9.10
CA LYS A 76 -18.37 15.73 9.84
C LYS A 76 -19.76 15.86 9.23
N VAL A 77 -19.86 15.96 7.90
CA VAL A 77 -21.14 16.08 7.19
C VAL A 77 -21.94 14.78 7.30
N LEU A 78 -21.30 13.62 7.15
CA LEU A 78 -21.97 12.33 7.30
C LEU A 78 -22.50 12.11 8.73
N ILE A 79 -21.74 12.49 9.77
CA ILE A 79 -22.18 12.41 11.17
C ILE A 79 -23.38 13.34 11.41
N LYS A 80 -23.39 14.57 10.85
CA LYS A 80 -24.57 15.45 10.94
C LYS A 80 -25.82 14.81 10.31
N MET A 81 -25.63 14.00 9.28
CA MET A 81 -26.71 13.31 8.56
C MET A 81 -27.03 11.93 9.13
N GLU A 82 -26.37 11.50 10.22
CA GLU A 82 -26.44 10.12 10.75
C GLU A 82 -27.89 9.63 10.91
N LYS A 83 -28.75 10.44 11.54
CA LYS A 83 -30.16 10.06 11.75
C LYS A 83 -30.91 9.84 10.43
N THR A 84 -30.77 10.77 9.48
CA THR A 84 -31.42 10.70 8.18
C THR A 84 -30.90 9.51 7.35
N LEU A 85 -29.59 9.24 7.41
CA LEU A 85 -28.95 8.13 6.72
C LEU A 85 -29.37 6.76 7.27
N THR A 86 -29.56 6.66 8.59
CA THR A 86 -29.85 5.40 9.28
C THR A 86 -31.34 5.06 9.37
N HIS A 87 -32.22 6.07 9.39
CA HIS A 87 -33.67 5.90 9.58
C HIS A 87 -34.52 6.40 8.40
N GLY A 88 -33.91 7.10 7.44
CA GLY A 88 -34.63 7.72 6.33
C GLY A 88 -35.05 6.73 5.24
N ASN A 89 -36.21 6.99 4.64
CA ASN A 89 -36.61 6.35 3.40
C ASN A 89 -35.77 6.92 2.25
N ILE A 90 -35.35 6.03 1.35
CA ILE A 90 -34.47 6.37 0.23
C ILE A 90 -35.32 6.56 -1.02
N SER A 91 -35.05 7.62 -1.77
CA SER A 91 -35.59 7.82 -3.12
C SER A 91 -34.51 8.35 -4.04
N ASN A 92 -34.63 8.07 -5.34
CA ASN A 92 -33.65 8.46 -6.34
C ASN A 92 -34.31 9.27 -7.46
N VAL A 93 -33.58 10.25 -7.98
CA VAL A 93 -33.94 11.04 -9.16
C VAL A 93 -32.79 10.92 -10.16
N ASP A 94 -33.12 10.60 -11.40
CA ASP A 94 -32.15 10.57 -12.51
C ASP A 94 -32.31 11.86 -13.34
N PHE A 95 -31.22 12.60 -13.51
CA PHE A 95 -31.17 13.81 -14.34
C PHE A 95 -30.60 13.52 -15.74
N GLY A 96 -30.23 12.27 -16.02
CA GLY A 96 -29.54 11.86 -17.23
C GLY A 96 -28.04 12.19 -17.21
N ASN A 97 -27.33 11.78 -18.26
CA ASN A 97 -25.89 12.03 -18.42
C ASN A 97 -25.02 11.60 -17.21
N SER A 98 -25.40 10.50 -16.56
CA SER A 98 -24.71 9.96 -15.38
C SER A 98 -24.81 10.85 -14.12
N VAL A 99 -25.83 11.70 -14.05
CA VAL A 99 -26.09 12.56 -12.89
C VAL A 99 -27.36 12.09 -12.18
N THR A 100 -27.24 11.81 -10.88
CA THR A 100 -28.34 11.32 -10.04
C THR A 100 -28.42 12.09 -8.73
N ALA A 101 -29.61 12.14 -8.13
CA ALA A 101 -29.79 12.52 -6.74
C ALA A 101 -30.33 11.33 -5.94
N THR A 102 -29.72 11.08 -4.79
CA THR A 102 -30.24 10.17 -3.76
C THR A 102 -30.69 10.98 -2.56
N ILE A 103 -31.96 10.84 -2.20
CA ILE A 103 -32.59 11.56 -1.11
C ILE A 103 -32.92 10.58 0.00
N TYR A 104 -32.43 10.87 1.20
CA TYR A 104 -32.80 10.21 2.45
C TYR A 104 -33.79 11.13 3.17
N ALA A 105 -34.98 10.63 3.52
CA ALA A 105 -36.02 11.43 4.16
C ALA A 105 -36.62 10.76 5.39
N THR A 106 -36.72 11.52 6.46
CA THR A 106 -37.41 11.19 7.71
C THR A 106 -38.55 12.17 7.94
N GLU A 107 -39.39 11.94 8.95
CA GLU A 107 -40.43 12.90 9.34
C GLU A 107 -39.86 14.25 9.82
N GLU A 108 -38.61 14.26 10.31
CA GLU A 108 -37.97 15.46 10.86
C GLU A 108 -37.18 16.27 9.82
N GLY A 109 -36.84 15.66 8.68
CA GLY A 109 -36.03 16.30 7.65
C GLY A 109 -35.45 15.33 6.62
N SER A 110 -34.71 15.90 5.66
CA SER A 110 -34.16 15.19 4.51
C SER A 110 -32.70 15.59 4.24
N GLY A 111 -31.90 14.61 3.84
CA GLY A 111 -30.53 14.77 3.39
C GLY A 111 -30.34 14.25 1.96
N CYS A 112 -29.56 14.94 1.15
CA CYS A 112 -29.41 14.67 -0.28
C CYS A 112 -27.96 14.47 -0.70
N PHE A 113 -27.75 13.57 -1.64
CA PHE A 113 -26.49 13.31 -2.33
C PHE A 113 -26.71 13.53 -3.82
N PHE A 114 -25.99 14.45 -4.44
CA PHE A 114 -26.02 14.65 -5.90
C PHE A 114 -24.74 14.08 -6.48
N GLY A 115 -24.84 12.96 -7.19
CA GLY A 115 -23.72 12.26 -7.80
C GLY A 115 -23.59 12.60 -9.28
N ASN A 116 -22.38 12.89 -9.72
CA ASN A 116 -22.00 12.95 -11.14
C ASN A 116 -20.93 11.90 -11.40
N ALA A 117 -21.33 10.77 -11.99
CA ALA A 117 -20.43 9.68 -12.35
C ALA A 117 -19.72 9.91 -13.70
N ASN A 118 -19.98 11.01 -14.39
CA ASN A 118 -19.24 11.37 -15.59
C ASN A 118 -17.80 11.75 -15.20
N THR A 119 -16.81 11.10 -15.81
CA THR A 119 -15.39 11.30 -15.47
C THR A 119 -14.77 12.55 -16.09
N THR A 120 -15.50 13.26 -16.95
CA THR A 120 -14.95 14.32 -17.80
C THR A 120 -15.74 15.62 -17.80
N THR A 121 -17.07 15.57 -17.62
CA THR A 121 -17.92 16.76 -17.76
C THR A 121 -18.63 17.10 -16.46
N ASP A 122 -18.51 18.37 -16.07
CA ASP A 122 -19.30 18.96 -15.00
C ASP A 122 -20.79 19.02 -15.39
N ALA A 123 -21.66 19.02 -14.39
CA ALA A 123 -23.10 19.12 -14.57
C ALA A 123 -23.69 20.26 -13.73
N THR A 124 -24.78 20.83 -14.24
CA THR A 124 -25.65 21.72 -13.46
C THR A 124 -27.05 21.12 -13.45
N ILE A 125 -27.57 20.86 -12.26
CA ILE A 125 -28.91 20.29 -12.07
C ILE A 125 -29.81 21.26 -11.32
N THR A 126 -31.11 21.23 -11.62
CA THR A 126 -32.12 21.98 -10.88
C THR A 126 -32.88 21.03 -9.97
N PHE A 127 -32.83 21.28 -8.66
CA PHE A 127 -33.55 20.49 -7.65
C PHE A 127 -34.23 21.43 -6.66
N GLN A 128 -35.54 21.22 -6.42
CA GLN A 128 -36.37 22.08 -5.56
C GLN A 128 -36.18 23.58 -5.85
N GLU A 129 -36.28 23.95 -7.13
CA GLU A 129 -36.16 25.35 -7.62
C GLU A 129 -34.77 26.00 -7.43
N SER A 130 -33.77 25.24 -6.98
CA SER A 130 -32.37 25.69 -6.83
C SER A 130 -31.45 24.98 -7.82
N GLU A 131 -30.44 25.69 -8.34
CA GLU A 131 -29.43 25.12 -9.22
C GLU A 131 -28.17 24.70 -8.45
N TYR A 132 -27.63 23.54 -8.78
CA TYR A 132 -26.43 22.98 -8.17
C TYR A 132 -25.40 22.60 -9.23
N ALA A 133 -24.19 23.11 -9.08
CA ALA A 133 -23.04 22.70 -9.88
C ALA A 133 -22.38 21.48 -9.24
N VAL A 134 -22.42 20.35 -9.96
CA VAL A 134 -21.85 19.05 -9.55
C VAL A 134 -20.69 18.72 -10.50
N PRO A 135 -19.43 18.94 -10.07
CA PRO A 135 -18.26 18.64 -10.88
C PRO A 135 -18.21 17.20 -11.37
N ALA A 136 -17.48 16.96 -12.46
CA ALA A 136 -17.17 15.64 -12.95
C ALA A 136 -16.60 14.75 -11.83
N TRP A 137 -16.99 13.48 -11.82
CA TRP A 137 -16.50 12.48 -10.87
C TRP A 137 -16.63 12.91 -9.41
N SER A 138 -17.80 13.43 -9.04
CA SER A 138 -18.02 13.98 -7.71
C SER A 138 -19.39 13.68 -7.12
N VAL A 139 -19.49 13.82 -5.80
CA VAL A 139 -20.74 13.79 -5.06
C VAL A 139 -20.84 15.04 -4.20
N SER A 140 -21.89 15.83 -4.40
CA SER A 140 -22.29 16.92 -3.51
C SER A 140 -23.20 16.40 -2.40
N ILE A 141 -22.96 16.82 -1.16
CA ILE A 141 -23.67 16.36 0.03
C ILE A 141 -24.35 17.56 0.69
N LEU A 142 -25.67 17.43 0.86
CA LEU A 142 -26.56 18.45 1.39
C LEU A 142 -27.33 17.88 2.59
N PRO A 143 -26.94 18.17 3.84
CA PRO A 143 -27.60 17.64 5.03
C PRO A 143 -29.08 18.02 5.17
N ASP A 144 -29.48 19.13 4.56
CA ASP A 144 -30.84 19.69 4.58
C ASP A 144 -31.52 19.65 3.20
N CYS A 145 -30.91 19.01 2.20
CA CYS A 145 -31.32 19.03 0.79
C CYS A 145 -31.40 20.43 0.14
N LYS A 146 -30.80 21.46 0.74
CA LYS A 146 -30.84 22.85 0.25
C LYS A 146 -29.46 23.47 0.10
N ASN A 147 -28.58 23.30 1.09
CA ASN A 147 -27.25 23.90 1.09
C ASN A 147 -26.18 22.82 0.89
N GLU A 148 -25.34 22.98 -0.13
CA GLU A 148 -24.15 22.14 -0.31
C GLU A 148 -23.13 22.45 0.78
N GLU A 149 -22.94 21.50 1.71
CA GLU A 149 -21.91 21.61 2.76
C GLU A 149 -20.59 20.98 2.35
N TYR A 150 -20.62 19.98 1.45
CA TYR A 150 -19.43 19.28 1.01
C TYR A 150 -19.58 18.76 -0.42
N ASN A 151 -18.50 18.78 -1.19
CA ASN A 151 -18.41 18.06 -2.46
C ASN A 151 -17.06 17.35 -2.55
N THR A 152 -17.07 16.10 -3.03
CA THR A 152 -15.86 15.26 -3.04
C THR A 152 -14.74 15.77 -3.94
N ALA A 153 -15.02 16.62 -4.93
CA ALA A 153 -14.03 17.25 -5.81
C ALA A 153 -13.65 18.68 -5.39
N LYS A 154 -14.43 19.34 -4.52
CA LYS A 154 -14.13 20.69 -4.01
C LYS A 154 -13.25 20.61 -2.76
N VAL A 155 -11.94 20.55 -2.96
CA VAL A 155 -10.95 20.40 -1.87
C VAL A 155 -10.61 21.76 -1.25
N ASN A 156 -11.06 21.99 -0.02
CA ASN A 156 -10.82 23.24 0.72
C ASN A 156 -9.67 23.14 1.75
N ALA A 157 -9.12 21.94 1.97
CA ALA A 157 -8.01 21.74 2.89
C ALA A 157 -6.68 22.24 2.28
N GLN A 158 -5.88 22.95 3.08
CA GLN A 158 -4.55 23.39 2.67
C GLN A 158 -3.66 22.18 2.38
N THR A 159 -2.98 22.15 1.23
CA THR A 159 -2.01 21.09 0.89
C THR A 159 -0.73 21.27 1.71
N SER A 160 -0.20 20.18 2.26
CA SER A 160 1.12 20.16 2.89
C SER A 160 2.13 19.44 1.99
N LEU A 161 3.39 19.87 2.07
CA LEU A 161 4.50 19.18 1.40
C LEU A 161 5.47 18.70 2.48
N MET A 162 5.66 17.39 2.54
CA MET A 162 6.65 16.78 3.42
C MET A 162 8.05 17.11 2.88
N VAL A 163 8.94 17.59 3.75
CA VAL A 163 10.32 17.87 3.41
C VAL A 163 11.22 17.19 4.43
N LYS A 164 12.18 16.39 3.95
CA LYS A 164 13.25 15.85 4.78
C LYS A 164 14.35 16.92 4.87
N LYS A 165 14.58 17.44 6.07
CA LYS A 165 15.66 18.40 6.34
C LYS A 165 16.64 17.79 7.33
N SER A 166 17.87 18.31 7.32
CA SER A 166 18.85 18.01 8.37
C SER A 166 18.26 18.37 9.74
N ASN A 167 18.63 17.61 10.76
CA ASN A 167 18.18 17.86 12.12
C ASN A 167 18.70 19.23 12.59
N GLU A 168 17.79 20.17 12.86
CA GLU A 168 18.09 21.50 13.43
C GLU A 168 17.89 21.51 14.96
N ALA A 169 17.53 20.37 15.58
CA ALA A 169 17.45 20.28 17.04
C ALA A 169 18.83 20.38 17.72
N GLU A 170 19.91 20.24 16.95
CA GLU A 170 21.30 20.47 17.36
C GLU A 170 21.93 21.47 16.37
N ASP A 171 22.53 22.55 16.87
CA ASP A 171 23.16 23.61 16.05
C ASP A 171 24.28 23.07 15.14
N GLU A 172 24.96 22.01 15.59
CA GLU A 172 25.87 21.19 14.79
C GLU A 172 25.59 19.71 15.08
N PRO A 173 24.86 18.98 14.21
CA PRO A 173 24.65 17.56 14.43
C PRO A 173 26.01 16.85 14.48
N ALA A 174 26.30 16.21 15.61
CA ALA A 174 27.58 15.55 15.80
C ALA A 174 27.82 14.52 14.69
N SER A 175 28.94 14.65 13.98
CA SER A 175 29.31 13.67 12.96
C SER A 175 29.41 12.28 13.59
N LEU A 176 28.69 11.32 13.01
CA LEU A 176 28.71 9.93 13.45
C LEU A 176 30.14 9.39 13.33
N LYS A 177 30.69 8.88 14.44
CA LYS A 177 31.99 8.20 14.46
C LYS A 177 31.77 6.71 14.19
N TRP A 178 32.01 6.31 12.96
CA TRP A 178 31.84 4.93 12.52
C TRP A 178 33.03 4.05 12.92
N VAL A 179 32.73 2.83 13.37
CA VAL A 179 33.67 1.72 13.45
C VAL A 179 33.12 0.60 12.58
N TRP A 180 34.00 -0.21 12.00
CA TRP A 180 33.61 -1.31 11.13
C TRP A 180 34.23 -2.61 11.61
N ARG A 181 33.53 -3.72 11.34
CA ARG A 181 34.01 -5.09 11.54
C ARG A 181 33.60 -5.89 10.31
N PRO A 182 34.54 -6.59 9.64
CA PRO A 182 34.18 -7.43 8.51
C PRO A 182 33.43 -8.68 9.02
N GLU A 183 32.45 -9.13 8.24
CA GLU A 183 31.81 -10.43 8.49
C GLU A 183 32.83 -11.55 8.26
N ILE A 184 32.89 -12.53 9.17
CA ILE A 184 33.88 -13.61 9.09
C ILE A 184 33.26 -14.76 8.29
N ILE A 185 33.60 -14.83 7.00
CA ILE A 185 32.99 -15.77 6.04
C ILE A 185 33.91 -16.94 5.65
N ASP A 186 35.13 -17.04 6.20
CA ASP A 186 36.10 -18.08 5.82
C ASP A 186 35.57 -19.50 6.06
N GLY A 187 34.88 -19.73 7.19
CA GLY A 187 34.28 -21.02 7.51
C GLY A 187 33.34 -21.56 6.41
N PRO A 188 32.29 -20.81 6.03
CA PRO A 188 31.41 -21.25 4.95
C PRO A 188 32.06 -21.21 3.56
N VAL A 189 32.84 -20.17 3.24
CA VAL A 189 33.27 -19.92 1.86
C VAL A 189 34.56 -20.67 1.48
N LEU A 190 35.50 -20.85 2.41
CA LEU A 190 36.76 -21.56 2.17
C LEU A 190 36.71 -23.00 2.69
N GLU A 191 36.18 -23.21 3.89
CA GLU A 191 36.24 -24.52 4.54
C GLU A 191 35.01 -25.40 4.27
N GLY A 192 33.95 -24.83 3.70
CA GLY A 192 32.67 -25.53 3.50
C GLY A 192 32.04 -26.03 4.80
N LYS A 193 32.37 -25.42 5.94
CA LYS A 193 31.90 -25.84 7.27
C LYS A 193 30.59 -25.12 7.61
N GLY A 194 29.48 -25.84 7.47
CA GLY A 194 28.15 -25.43 7.92
C GLY A 194 27.76 -25.98 9.29
N GLN A 195 26.61 -25.53 9.80
CA GLN A 195 26.01 -26.06 11.03
C GLN A 195 25.50 -27.50 10.88
N PHE A 196 25.12 -27.91 9.66
CA PHE A 196 24.69 -29.25 9.33
C PHE A 196 25.01 -29.56 7.85
N ALA A 197 24.89 -30.83 7.47
CA ALA A 197 25.05 -31.28 6.09
C ALA A 197 23.85 -32.13 5.65
N ALA A 198 23.48 -32.04 4.38
CA ALA A 198 22.41 -32.81 3.77
C ALA A 198 22.82 -33.27 2.37
N SER A 199 22.36 -34.46 1.96
CA SER A 199 22.60 -35.00 0.61
C SER A 199 21.65 -34.44 -0.46
N LYS A 200 20.77 -33.51 -0.08
CA LYS A 200 19.81 -32.85 -0.97
C LYS A 200 19.73 -31.36 -0.66
N LEU A 201 19.32 -30.58 -1.65
CA LEU A 201 18.94 -29.19 -1.44
C LEU A 201 17.70 -29.11 -0.53
N ILE A 202 17.76 -28.25 0.48
CA ILE A 202 16.67 -28.01 1.42
C ILE A 202 16.14 -26.60 1.17
N ASP A 203 14.82 -26.43 1.16
CA ASP A 203 14.20 -25.12 1.01
C ASP A 203 14.51 -24.24 2.24
N GLN A 204 14.86 -22.98 2.01
CA GLN A 204 15.28 -22.07 3.08
C GLN A 204 14.23 -21.94 4.20
N LYS A 205 12.93 -21.96 3.87
CA LYS A 205 11.86 -21.83 4.87
C LYS A 205 11.66 -23.09 5.72
N GLN A 206 12.21 -24.24 5.30
CA GLN A 206 12.18 -25.46 6.11
C GLN A 206 13.19 -25.41 7.27
N ILE A 207 14.16 -24.49 7.24
CA ILE A 207 15.21 -24.34 8.25
C ILE A 207 14.84 -23.24 9.27
N ASN A 208 13.53 -23.00 9.45
CA ASN A 208 12.95 -21.92 10.24
C ASN A 208 13.35 -20.52 9.74
N ASP A 209 12.42 -19.57 9.79
CA ASP A 209 12.64 -18.18 9.37
C ASP A 209 13.43 -17.37 10.43
N GLU A 210 14.54 -17.95 10.92
CA GLU A 210 15.40 -17.37 11.97
C GLU A 210 16.34 -16.28 11.42
N SER A 211 16.72 -16.38 10.15
CA SER A 211 17.57 -15.43 9.44
C SER A 211 17.15 -15.32 7.98
N ASP A 212 17.35 -14.13 7.40
CA ASP A 212 17.13 -13.88 5.97
C ASP A 212 18.19 -14.58 5.10
N TYR A 213 19.30 -15.01 5.71
CA TYR A 213 20.47 -15.57 5.04
C TYR A 213 20.61 -17.08 5.29
N LEU A 214 20.88 -17.83 4.22
CA LEU A 214 21.23 -19.24 4.24
C LEU A 214 22.39 -19.52 3.29
N TRP A 215 23.42 -20.20 3.79
CA TRP A 215 24.57 -20.63 3.00
C TRP A 215 24.30 -22.02 2.38
N TYR A 216 24.32 -22.09 1.05
CA TYR A 216 24.42 -23.35 0.31
C TYR A 216 25.86 -23.57 -0.09
N MET A 217 26.46 -24.65 0.42
CA MET A 217 27.86 -24.98 0.18
C MET A 217 27.96 -26.36 -0.46
N THR A 218 28.79 -26.48 -1.49
CA THR A 218 29.10 -27.76 -2.14
C THR A 218 30.53 -27.72 -2.67
N SER A 219 31.15 -28.89 -2.79
CA SER A 219 32.45 -29.04 -3.44
C SER A 219 32.31 -29.81 -4.74
N VAL A 220 33.02 -29.34 -5.76
CA VAL A 220 33.12 -30.00 -7.06
C VAL A 220 34.59 -30.19 -7.36
N ASN A 221 35.03 -31.44 -7.47
CA ASN A 221 36.39 -31.76 -7.87
C ASN A 221 36.39 -32.00 -9.38
N LEU A 222 37.16 -31.21 -10.12
CA LEU A 222 37.32 -31.31 -11.57
C LEU A 222 38.78 -31.64 -11.88
N ASN A 223 38.98 -32.64 -12.73
CA ASN A 223 40.27 -32.97 -13.29
C ASN A 223 40.41 -32.37 -14.70
N ASP A 224 41.63 -32.23 -15.18
CA ASP A 224 41.91 -31.68 -16.52
C ASP A 224 41.30 -32.52 -17.66
N ASP A 225 40.99 -33.80 -17.40
CA ASP A 225 40.36 -34.72 -18.33
C ASP A 225 38.82 -34.76 -18.24
N ASP A 226 38.21 -33.99 -17.31
CA ASP A 226 36.76 -33.93 -17.21
C ASP A 226 36.14 -33.23 -18.43
N PRO A 227 35.11 -33.79 -19.09
CA PRO A 227 34.50 -33.21 -20.30
C PRO A 227 33.89 -31.81 -20.11
N ILE A 228 33.63 -31.41 -18.87
CA ILE A 228 33.09 -30.08 -18.52
C ILE A 228 34.16 -29.05 -18.20
N TRP A 229 35.42 -29.47 -18.09
CA TRP A 229 36.55 -28.59 -17.80
C TRP A 229 36.82 -27.65 -18.98
N SER A 230 36.92 -26.36 -18.70
CA SER A 230 37.30 -25.33 -19.67
C SER A 230 37.79 -24.07 -18.97
N ASP A 231 38.53 -23.22 -19.67
CA ASP A 231 38.98 -21.91 -19.12
C ASP A 231 37.81 -20.92 -18.91
N ASN A 232 36.62 -21.21 -19.46
CA ASN A 232 35.45 -20.35 -19.39
C ASN A 232 34.22 -21.13 -18.90
N MET A 233 34.23 -21.44 -17.60
CA MET A 233 33.11 -22.08 -16.93
C MET A 233 32.09 -21.04 -16.44
N THR A 234 30.83 -21.44 -16.35
CA THR A 234 29.73 -20.61 -15.85
C THR A 234 29.02 -21.36 -14.74
N LEU A 235 28.73 -20.68 -13.63
CA LEU A 235 27.90 -21.23 -12.56
C LEU A 235 26.43 -20.88 -12.83
N ARG A 236 25.58 -21.89 -12.92
CA ARG A 236 24.13 -21.71 -13.10
C ARG A 236 23.39 -22.28 -11.91
N VAL A 237 22.57 -21.46 -11.27
CA VAL A 237 21.76 -21.85 -10.12
C VAL A 237 20.30 -21.58 -10.44
N ASN A 238 19.49 -22.63 -10.45
CA ASN A 238 18.04 -22.53 -10.60
C ASN A 238 17.41 -22.73 -9.22
N GLY A 239 16.70 -21.72 -8.71
CA GLY A 239 16.15 -21.77 -7.36
C GLY A 239 15.25 -20.59 -7.02
N SER A 240 14.36 -20.77 -6.06
CA SER A 240 13.30 -19.81 -5.67
C SER A 240 13.75 -18.67 -4.75
N GLY A 241 15.06 -18.50 -4.54
CA GLY A 241 15.60 -17.45 -3.68
C GLY A 241 15.34 -16.05 -4.24
N HIS A 242 15.39 -15.02 -3.39
CA HIS A 242 15.18 -13.63 -3.83
C HIS A 242 16.49 -12.93 -4.25
N VAL A 243 17.58 -13.25 -3.56
CA VAL A 243 18.94 -12.74 -3.81
C VAL A 243 19.91 -13.91 -3.63
N LEU A 244 20.92 -14.01 -4.49
CA LEU A 244 21.98 -15.01 -4.40
C LEU A 244 23.34 -14.34 -4.58
N HIS A 245 24.24 -14.60 -3.64
CA HIS A 245 25.64 -14.20 -3.70
C HIS A 245 26.48 -15.45 -4.01
N ALA A 246 27.26 -15.42 -5.09
CA ALA A 246 28.10 -16.53 -5.51
C ALA A 246 29.55 -16.32 -5.08
N TYR A 247 30.13 -17.38 -4.52
CA TYR A 247 31.55 -17.43 -4.15
C TYR A 247 32.15 -18.72 -4.70
N VAL A 248 33.39 -18.65 -5.20
CA VAL A 248 34.14 -19.79 -5.71
C VAL A 248 35.53 -19.77 -5.09
N ASN A 249 35.91 -20.86 -4.42
CA ASN A 249 37.24 -21.03 -3.81
C ASN A 249 37.67 -19.88 -2.87
N GLY A 250 36.75 -19.33 -2.07
CA GLY A 250 37.06 -18.19 -1.20
C GLY A 250 36.77 -16.82 -1.80
N GLU A 251 36.68 -16.71 -3.12
CA GLU A 251 36.57 -15.43 -3.81
C GLU A 251 35.12 -15.12 -4.17
N TYR A 252 34.72 -13.86 -3.98
CA TYR A 252 33.43 -13.37 -4.42
C TYR A 252 33.40 -13.33 -5.95
N LEU A 253 32.39 -13.97 -6.55
CA LEU A 253 32.20 -14.00 -7.99
C LEU A 253 31.27 -12.86 -8.42
N ASP A 254 29.98 -12.97 -8.09
CA ASP A 254 28.98 -11.93 -8.37
C ASP A 254 27.69 -12.14 -7.53
N SER A 255 26.73 -11.22 -7.66
CA SER A 255 25.42 -11.25 -7.00
C SER A 255 24.30 -11.04 -8.00
N GLU A 256 23.27 -11.85 -7.87
CA GLU A 256 22.07 -11.74 -8.70
C GLU A 256 20.83 -11.66 -7.81
N TRP A 257 19.78 -10.98 -8.29
CA TRP A 257 18.52 -10.86 -7.58
C TRP A 257 17.34 -11.07 -8.53
N ALA A 258 16.34 -11.80 -8.05
CA ALA A 258 15.14 -12.07 -8.80
C ALA A 258 14.24 -10.84 -8.85
N THR A 259 13.76 -10.50 -10.04
CA THR A 259 12.52 -9.72 -10.21
C THR A 259 11.34 -10.68 -10.23
N TYR A 260 10.28 -10.38 -9.46
CA TYR A 260 9.06 -11.20 -9.28
C TYR A 260 8.85 -12.33 -10.31
N GLY A 261 9.11 -13.58 -9.91
CA GLY A 261 8.77 -14.78 -10.68
C GLY A 261 9.84 -15.30 -11.65
N ILE A 262 11.03 -14.68 -11.72
CA ILE A 262 12.17 -15.17 -12.52
C ILE A 262 13.30 -15.59 -11.59
N PHE A 263 13.72 -16.85 -11.68
CA PHE A 263 14.51 -17.56 -10.66
C PHE A 263 15.68 -18.36 -11.27
N ASN A 264 16.35 -17.78 -12.27
CA ASN A 264 17.45 -18.42 -12.97
C ASN A 264 18.69 -17.52 -12.90
N TYR A 265 19.65 -17.94 -12.08
CA TYR A 265 20.85 -17.19 -11.77
C TYR A 265 22.03 -17.72 -12.58
N LYS A 266 22.78 -16.82 -13.22
CA LYS A 266 23.92 -17.18 -14.06
C LYS A 266 25.08 -16.25 -13.72
N PHE A 267 26.13 -16.84 -13.16
CA PHE A 267 27.38 -16.20 -12.78
C PHE A 267 28.50 -16.66 -13.71
#